data_AF-A0A925ISW4-F1
#
_entry.id   AF-A0A925ISW4-F1
#
_cell.length_a   1.000
_cell.length_b   1.000
_cell.length_c   1.000
_cell.angle_alpha   90.00
_cell.angle_beta   90.00
_cell.angle_gamma   90.00
#
_symmetry.space_group_name_H-M   'P 1'
#
loop_
_entity.id
_entity.type
_entity.pdbx_description
1 polymer ?
#
loop_
_entity_poly.entity_id
_entity_poly.type
_entity_poly.pdbx_seq_one_letter_code
_entity_poly.pdbx_strand_id
1 'polypeptide(L)'
;MIRMLLLASGLAFWGMPAAFAEVSEERPIKNHTGIPDQHQLSDLSNPPEDVHEMAMGHRSGQGIADKHELLPALPLPVYSGNLGPTIRWVVGLQWAGASAQEIAFMRRVYIRQMERAASKVTFQPSTIGEKVVPIEAGQSALPEAALACRAMLKAARESQGATRFRVLSAYRSARKQFMNWQLNFPEYYRRTTAERSRTAGGALGGDAVELLARYMEQRLASPGYSFHNAGIAIDFITWEGGREFSALTQPDVLSGWKRTWFFHWLSENAQQFHFFQNGGIDEPWHWEYRPLVNPSP
;
A
#
# COMPACT_ATOMS: atom_id res chain seq x y z
N MET A 1 -56.35 -12.50 -42.67
CA MET A 1 -56.98 -11.74 -41.56
C MET A 1 -55.85 -11.33 -40.62
N ILE A 2 -55.19 -10.19 -40.83
CA ILE A 2 -55.45 -8.86 -40.20
C ILE A 2 -55.35 -9.00 -38.66
N ARG A 3 -54.38 -8.43 -37.93
CA ARG A 3 -53.92 -7.03 -37.91
C ARG A 3 -52.54 -6.86 -37.24
N MET A 4 -51.68 -6.03 -37.85
CA MET A 4 -50.53 -5.33 -37.26
C MET A 4 -51.00 -4.25 -36.26
N LEU A 5 -50.16 -3.92 -35.27
CA LEU A 5 -50.10 -2.57 -34.71
C LEU A 5 -48.66 -2.20 -34.31
N LEU A 6 -48.08 -1.30 -35.11
CA LEU A 6 -47.01 -0.38 -34.73
C LEU A 6 -47.59 0.72 -33.83
N LEU A 7 -46.80 1.20 -32.87
CA LEU A 7 -46.91 2.57 -32.37
C LEU A 7 -45.50 3.16 -32.21
N ALA A 8 -45.16 4.01 -33.18
CA ALA A 8 -44.14 5.04 -33.06
C ALA A 8 -44.82 6.33 -32.58
N SER A 9 -44.16 7.09 -31.73
CA SER A 9 -44.57 8.47 -31.42
C SER A 9 -43.31 9.29 -31.16
N GLY A 10 -42.93 10.08 -32.16
CA GLY A 10 -41.98 11.17 -32.01
C GLY A 10 -42.70 12.41 -31.48
N LEU A 11 -41.97 13.20 -30.70
CA LEU A 11 -42.26 14.61 -30.46
C LEU A 11 -40.93 15.36 -30.56
N ALA A 12 -40.84 16.16 -31.61
CA ALA A 12 -39.83 17.19 -31.79
C ALA A 12 -40.21 18.40 -30.93
N PHE A 13 -39.22 19.03 -30.29
CA PHE A 13 -39.36 20.40 -29.83
C PHE A 13 -38.09 21.20 -30.15
N TRP A 14 -38.35 22.45 -30.49
CA TRP A 14 -37.52 23.40 -31.21
C TRP A 14 -36.32 23.95 -30.42
N GLY A 15 -35.39 24.51 -31.18
CA GLY A 15 -34.09 25.01 -30.70
C GLY A 15 -34.13 26.30 -29.90
N MET A 16 -32.98 26.58 -29.28
CA MET A 16 -32.49 27.87 -28.79
C MET A 16 -30.96 27.76 -28.56
N PRO A 17 -30.24 28.88 -28.49
CA PRO A 17 -29.09 29.13 -29.36
C PRO A 17 -27.72 28.79 -28.79
N ALA A 18 -26.75 28.72 -29.70
CA ALA A 18 -25.32 28.76 -29.43
C ALA A 18 -24.90 30.12 -28.85
N ALA A 19 -24.19 30.10 -27.71
CA ALA A 19 -23.04 30.93 -27.38
C ALA A 19 -22.69 30.73 -25.88
N PHE A 20 -21.49 30.20 -25.60
CA PHE A 20 -20.43 30.86 -24.83
C PHE A 20 -19.33 29.83 -24.57
N ALA A 21 -18.21 30.01 -25.28
CA ALA A 21 -16.96 29.38 -24.93
C ALA A 21 -16.41 30.13 -23.72
N GLU A 22 -16.51 29.52 -22.53
CA GLU A 22 -15.83 30.01 -21.34
C GLU A 22 -14.55 29.17 -21.17
N VAL A 23 -13.42 29.85 -21.35
CA VAL A 23 -12.08 29.33 -21.07
C VAL A 23 -12.00 29.13 -19.56
N SER A 24 -12.11 27.89 -19.10
CA SER A 24 -11.80 27.57 -17.71
C SER A 24 -10.28 27.56 -17.56
N GLU A 25 -9.73 28.59 -16.93
CA GLU A 25 -8.36 28.59 -16.42
C GLU A 25 -8.21 27.40 -15.45
N GLU A 26 -7.42 26.41 -15.86
CA GLU A 26 -6.94 25.33 -15.00
C GLU A 26 -6.12 25.94 -13.86
N ARG A 27 -6.72 26.03 -12.67
CA ARG A 27 -5.96 26.31 -11.46
C ARG A 27 -5.13 25.06 -11.12
N PRO A 28 -3.82 25.22 -10.80
CA PRO A 28 -3.01 24.09 -10.37
C PRO A 28 -3.54 23.56 -9.03
N ILE A 29 -4.13 22.36 -9.07
CA ILE A 29 -4.48 21.61 -7.87
C ILE A 29 -3.17 21.20 -7.21
N LYS A 30 -2.90 21.75 -6.03
CA LYS A 30 -1.80 21.30 -5.18
C LYS A 30 -2.11 19.88 -4.71
N ASN A 31 -1.42 18.90 -5.27
CA ASN A 31 -1.43 17.52 -4.81
C ASN A 31 -0.89 17.46 -3.37
N HIS A 32 -1.77 17.35 -2.39
CA HIS A 32 -1.42 16.86 -1.06
C HIS A 32 -1.39 15.33 -1.05
N THR A 33 -0.61 14.75 -1.95
CA THR A 33 -0.20 13.35 -1.82
C THR A 33 0.91 13.33 -0.78
N GLY A 34 0.59 12.90 0.45
CA GLY A 34 1.61 12.53 1.45
C GLY A 34 2.46 11.31 1.05
N ILE A 35 2.47 10.94 -0.23
CA ILE A 35 3.34 9.94 -0.84
C ILE A 35 4.32 10.74 -1.73
N PRO A 36 5.61 10.83 -1.38
CA PRO A 36 6.58 11.51 -2.22
C PRO A 36 6.70 10.82 -3.58
N ASP A 37 6.95 11.65 -4.60
CA ASP A 37 7.17 11.25 -5.99
C ASP A 37 8.22 10.12 -6.11
N GLN A 38 7.96 9.15 -6.99
CA GLN A 38 8.78 7.93 -7.12
C GLN A 38 10.24 8.20 -7.52
N HIS A 39 10.54 9.41 -8.01
CA HIS A 39 11.88 9.83 -8.42
C HIS A 39 12.82 10.29 -7.29
N GLN A 40 12.37 10.45 -6.03
CA GLN A 40 13.24 10.90 -4.92
C GLN A 40 13.94 9.78 -4.13
N LEU A 41 13.83 8.51 -4.55
CA LEU A 41 14.35 7.36 -3.78
C LEU A 41 15.59 6.68 -4.39
N SER A 42 16.21 7.25 -5.42
CA SER A 42 17.42 6.69 -6.06
C SER A 42 18.72 6.94 -5.29
N ASP A 43 18.75 7.88 -4.34
CA ASP A 43 19.99 8.31 -3.66
C ASP A 43 20.38 7.53 -2.38
N LEU A 44 19.61 6.52 -1.98
CA LEU A 44 19.92 5.68 -0.80
C LEU A 44 20.54 4.32 -1.17
N SER A 45 21.23 4.25 -2.30
CA SER A 45 21.63 2.99 -2.93
C SER A 45 22.90 2.35 -2.37
N ASN A 46 23.74 3.04 -1.59
CA ASN A 46 24.98 2.47 -1.05
C ASN A 46 25.09 2.70 0.48
N PRO A 47 25.18 1.64 1.32
CA PRO A 47 25.74 1.80 2.66
C PRO A 47 27.26 2.03 2.54
N PRO A 48 27.87 2.90 3.35
CA PRO A 48 29.33 3.00 3.39
C PRO A 48 29.90 1.70 3.95
N GLU A 49 30.74 1.04 3.16
CA GLU A 49 31.74 0.10 3.67
C GLU A 49 32.83 0.91 4.40
N ASP A 50 33.29 0.37 5.52
CA ASP A 50 34.42 0.83 6.34
C ASP A 50 34.32 2.17 7.09
N VAL A 51 34.24 2.06 8.43
CA VAL A 51 34.89 3.02 9.33
C VAL A 51 35.53 2.27 10.49
N HIS A 52 36.85 2.08 10.36
CA HIS A 52 37.76 1.83 11.46
C HIS A 52 37.78 3.03 12.42
N GLU A 53 37.68 2.73 13.71
CA GLU A 53 38.51 3.27 14.81
C GLU A 53 38.80 4.79 14.85
N MET A 54 38.16 5.51 15.79
CA MET A 54 38.80 6.64 16.47
C MET A 54 38.36 6.73 17.94
N ALA A 55 39.39 6.86 18.79
CA ALA A 55 39.34 6.79 20.23
C ALA A 55 39.01 8.13 20.93
N MET A 56 38.39 7.98 22.10
CA MET A 56 38.59 8.71 23.38
C MET A 56 38.72 10.25 23.38
N GLY A 57 37.75 10.89 24.04
CA GLY A 57 37.88 12.24 24.61
C GLY A 57 36.98 12.43 25.83
N HIS A 58 37.56 12.38 27.03
CA HIS A 58 36.91 12.72 28.30
C HIS A 58 36.55 14.21 28.38
N ARG A 59 35.32 14.52 28.83
CA ARG A 59 35.05 15.70 29.67
C ARG A 59 33.94 15.41 30.68
N SER A 60 34.31 15.62 31.95
CA SER A 60 33.47 15.62 33.13
C SER A 60 32.64 16.91 33.22
N GLY A 61 31.34 16.78 33.52
CA GLY A 61 30.47 17.89 33.91
C GLY A 61 29.32 17.37 34.77
N GLN A 62 29.42 17.58 36.08
CA GLN A 62 28.39 17.31 37.08
C GLN A 62 27.24 18.33 36.98
N GLY A 63 25.99 17.87 37.02
CA GLY A 63 24.83 18.74 37.13
C GLY A 63 23.50 18.01 37.23
N ILE A 64 23.00 17.89 38.46
CA ILE A 64 21.58 17.83 38.90
C ILE A 64 20.75 16.64 38.41
N ALA A 65 20.54 15.69 39.33
CA ALA A 65 19.74 14.49 39.15
C ALA A 65 18.24 14.77 39.34
N ASP A 66 17.51 14.90 38.23
CA ASP A 66 16.10 14.54 38.18
C ASP A 66 16.00 13.02 38.03
N LYS A 67 15.50 12.35 39.07
CA LYS A 67 15.26 10.90 39.07
C LYS A 67 14.02 10.59 38.22
N HIS A 68 14.13 10.75 36.90
CA HIS A 68 13.36 9.91 36.00
C HIS A 68 14.01 8.53 36.02
N GLU A 69 13.38 7.62 36.75
CA GLU A 69 13.73 6.20 36.77
C GLU A 69 13.63 5.69 35.33
N LEU A 70 14.76 5.69 34.63
CA LEU A 70 14.92 5.10 33.31
C LEU A 70 14.56 3.62 33.46
N LEU A 71 13.34 3.26 33.05
CA LEU A 71 12.95 1.86 32.94
C LEU A 71 14.09 1.12 32.21
N PRO A 72 14.62 0.03 32.80
CA PRO A 72 15.74 -0.68 32.19
C PRO A 72 15.37 -1.02 30.76
N ALA A 73 16.30 -0.78 29.82
CA ALA A 73 16.14 -1.19 28.44
C ALA A 73 15.80 -2.68 28.44
N LEU A 74 14.52 -3.00 28.22
CA LEU A 74 14.06 -4.37 28.25
C LEU A 74 14.91 -5.12 27.21
N PRO A 75 15.60 -6.21 27.60
CA PRO A 75 16.40 -6.96 26.66
C PRO A 75 15.50 -7.35 25.49
N LEU A 76 15.98 -7.10 24.27
CA LEU A 76 15.27 -7.57 23.08
C LEU A 76 15.07 -9.07 23.25
N PRO A 77 13.85 -9.60 23.03
CA PRO A 77 13.61 -11.03 23.13
C PRO A 77 14.61 -11.76 22.23
N VAL A 78 15.38 -12.68 22.81
CA VAL A 78 16.31 -13.53 22.06
C VAL A 78 15.45 -14.50 21.25
N TYR A 79 15.24 -14.19 19.96
CA TYR A 79 14.49 -15.05 19.05
C TYR A 79 15.37 -16.19 18.55
N SER A 80 14.97 -17.42 18.82
CA SER A 80 15.66 -18.66 18.42
C SER A 80 15.11 -19.29 17.13
N GLY A 81 14.23 -18.60 16.40
CA GLY A 81 13.70 -19.06 15.11
C GLY A 81 14.57 -18.63 13.92
N ASN A 82 14.53 -19.39 12.83
CA ASN A 82 15.21 -19.10 11.56
C ASN A 82 14.67 -17.80 10.92
N LEU A 83 15.03 -16.63 11.46
CA LEU A 83 14.53 -15.33 11.03
C LEU A 83 15.21 -14.79 9.76
N GLY A 84 16.11 -15.54 9.13
CA GLY A 84 16.67 -15.24 7.80
C GLY A 84 17.07 -13.76 7.58
N PRO A 85 16.95 -13.21 6.35
CA PRO A 85 17.30 -11.82 6.03
C PRO A 85 16.51 -10.76 6.81
N THR A 86 15.49 -11.15 7.59
CA THR A 86 14.59 -10.26 8.32
C THR A 86 15.18 -9.64 9.59
N ILE A 87 16.19 -10.25 10.22
CA ILE A 87 16.89 -9.63 11.37
C ILE A 87 17.57 -8.32 10.97
N ARG A 88 18.14 -8.25 9.76
CA ARG A 88 18.85 -7.06 9.25
C ARG A 88 17.93 -5.83 9.19
N TRP A 89 16.62 -6.02 9.05
CA TRP A 89 15.65 -4.96 8.79
C TRP A 89 15.20 -4.33 10.10
N VAL A 90 15.03 -5.14 11.14
CA VAL A 90 14.70 -4.69 12.49
C VAL A 90 15.75 -3.70 13.03
N VAL A 91 17.03 -3.98 12.78
CA VAL A 91 18.14 -3.12 13.21
C VAL A 91 18.15 -1.80 12.44
N GLY A 92 17.75 -1.82 11.16
CA GLY A 92 17.71 -0.65 10.27
C GLY A 92 16.48 0.25 10.41
N LEU A 93 15.56 -0.04 11.33
CA LEU A 93 14.36 0.79 11.54
C LEU A 93 14.74 2.19 12.05
N GLN A 94 14.25 3.21 11.35
CA GLN A 94 14.48 4.63 11.65
C GLN A 94 13.16 5.41 11.68
N TRP A 95 13.06 6.35 12.62
CA TRP A 95 11.95 7.29 12.72
C TRP A 95 12.51 8.63 13.23
N ALA A 96 12.57 9.62 12.34
CA ALA A 96 13.11 10.94 12.65
C ALA A 96 12.32 11.61 13.80
N GLY A 97 13.05 12.11 14.81
CA GLY A 97 12.46 12.76 15.98
C GLY A 97 11.91 11.82 17.05
N ALA A 98 11.92 10.49 16.83
CA ALA A 98 11.44 9.54 17.81
C ALA A 98 12.45 9.33 18.95
N SER A 99 11.93 9.14 20.16
CA SER A 99 12.70 8.70 21.31
C SER A 99 13.18 7.26 21.16
N ALA A 100 14.18 6.85 21.97
CA ALA A 100 14.63 5.46 22.01
C ALA A 100 13.51 4.46 22.36
N GLN A 101 12.56 4.87 23.23
CA GLN A 101 11.40 4.04 23.60
C GLN A 101 10.43 3.86 22.43
N GLU A 102 10.22 4.92 21.62
CA GLU A 102 9.39 4.86 20.42
C GLU A 102 10.01 4.00 19.32
N ILE A 103 11.34 4.07 19.12
CA ILE A 103 12.05 3.15 18.22
C ILE A 103 11.94 1.70 18.71
N ALA A 104 12.11 1.46 20.02
CA ALA A 104 11.92 0.12 20.59
C ALA A 104 10.47 -0.39 20.42
N PHE A 105 9.48 0.49 20.56
CA PHE A 105 8.08 0.18 20.28
C PHE A 105 7.84 -0.13 18.80
N MET A 106 8.36 0.67 17.88
CA MET A 106 8.30 0.44 16.42
C MET A 106 8.87 -0.92 16.04
N ARG A 107 10.03 -1.29 16.61
CA ARG A 107 10.63 -2.62 16.42
C ARG A 107 9.71 -3.75 16.88
N ARG A 108 9.12 -3.63 18.08
CA ARG A 108 8.17 -4.65 18.59
C ARG A 108 6.92 -4.77 17.71
N VAL A 109 6.39 -3.66 17.21
CA VAL A 109 5.25 -3.68 16.27
C VAL A 109 5.62 -4.34 14.95
N TYR A 110 6.78 -4.02 14.39
CA TYR A 110 7.29 -4.63 13.16
C TYR A 110 7.41 -6.15 13.30
N ILE A 111 8.09 -6.61 14.35
CA ILE A 111 8.26 -8.04 14.66
C ILE A 111 6.89 -8.69 14.81
N ARG A 112 5.99 -8.10 15.60
CA ARG A 112 4.67 -8.67 15.85
C ARG A 112 3.85 -8.79 14.57
N GLN A 113 3.87 -7.78 13.71
CA GLN A 113 3.15 -7.85 12.45
C GLN A 113 3.72 -8.94 11.54
N MET A 114 5.05 -9.08 11.47
CA MET A 114 5.67 -10.15 10.69
C MET A 114 5.27 -11.54 11.17
N GLU A 115 5.24 -11.79 12.49
CA GLU A 115 4.80 -13.09 13.02
C GLU A 115 3.37 -13.42 12.61
N ARG A 116 2.49 -12.42 12.68
CA ARG A 116 1.09 -12.55 12.26
C ARG A 116 0.96 -12.83 10.77
N ALA A 117 1.85 -12.28 9.96
CA ALA A 117 1.86 -12.52 8.52
C ALA A 117 2.46 -13.89 8.18
N ALA A 118 3.52 -14.30 8.87
CA ALA A 118 4.20 -15.58 8.67
C ALA A 118 3.31 -16.78 8.98
N SER A 119 2.30 -16.64 9.84
CA SER A 119 1.31 -17.70 10.10
C SER A 119 0.27 -17.85 8.98
N LYS A 120 0.24 -16.93 8.00
CA LYS A 120 -0.77 -16.87 6.94
C LYS A 120 -0.20 -16.95 5.53
N VAL A 121 0.99 -16.38 5.33
CA VAL A 121 1.58 -16.16 4.01
C VAL A 121 3.04 -16.57 4.03
N THR A 122 3.49 -17.21 2.95
CA THR A 122 4.91 -17.55 2.74
C THR A 122 5.72 -16.30 2.44
N PHE A 123 6.86 -16.15 3.11
CA PHE A 123 7.80 -15.06 2.86
C PHE A 123 8.30 -15.05 1.41
N GLN A 124 8.29 -13.87 0.80
CA GLN A 124 8.71 -13.59 -0.56
C GLN A 124 10.00 -12.76 -0.53
N PRO A 125 11.14 -13.33 -0.95
CA PRO A 125 12.40 -12.60 -0.99
C PRO A 125 12.38 -11.54 -2.11
N SER A 126 13.23 -10.52 -1.99
CA SER A 126 13.39 -9.47 -3.02
C SER A 126 13.93 -9.97 -4.36
N THR A 127 14.38 -11.22 -4.46
CA THR A 127 14.97 -11.81 -5.67
C THR A 127 13.96 -12.10 -6.78
N ILE A 128 12.66 -12.03 -6.49
CA ILE A 128 11.60 -12.17 -7.52
C ILE A 128 11.67 -11.03 -8.55
N GLY A 129 12.29 -9.89 -8.21
CA GLY A 129 12.42 -8.74 -9.12
C GLY A 129 13.13 -9.04 -10.43
N GLU A 130 13.96 -10.08 -10.50
CA GLU A 130 14.61 -10.52 -11.74
C GLU A 130 13.67 -11.30 -12.66
N LYS A 131 12.53 -11.74 -12.14
CA LYS A 131 11.54 -12.59 -12.83
C LYS A 131 10.28 -11.85 -13.25
N VAL A 132 10.13 -10.57 -12.88
CA VAL A 132 8.94 -9.79 -13.25
C VAL A 132 9.09 -9.19 -14.64
N VAL A 133 7.97 -9.03 -15.33
CA VAL A 133 7.89 -8.42 -16.67
C VAL A 133 6.96 -7.22 -16.66
N PRO A 134 7.15 -6.25 -17.58
CA PRO A 134 6.33 -5.04 -17.61
C PRO A 134 4.84 -5.30 -17.88
N ILE A 135 3.99 -4.46 -17.28
CA ILE A 135 2.57 -4.32 -17.58
C ILE A 135 2.34 -3.02 -18.36
N GLU A 136 2.44 -1.88 -17.68
CA GLU A 136 2.35 -0.50 -18.20
C GLU A 136 2.87 0.49 -17.15
N ALA A 137 3.11 1.76 -17.53
CA ALA A 137 3.47 2.85 -16.61
C ALA A 137 4.63 2.55 -15.64
N GLY A 138 5.64 1.80 -16.11
CA GLY A 138 6.79 1.39 -15.30
C GLY A 138 6.48 0.32 -14.23
N GLN A 139 5.27 -0.23 -14.24
CA GLN A 139 4.86 -1.31 -13.34
C GLN A 139 5.11 -2.67 -13.97
N SER A 140 5.47 -3.64 -13.13
CA SER A 140 5.80 -5.01 -13.53
C SER A 140 5.16 -6.02 -12.58
N ALA A 141 4.93 -7.24 -13.05
CA ALA A 141 4.41 -8.35 -12.24
C ALA A 141 5.04 -9.66 -12.71
N LEU A 142 4.76 -10.78 -12.04
CA LEU A 142 5.14 -12.09 -12.56
C LEU A 142 4.58 -12.31 -13.98
N PRO A 143 5.24 -13.11 -14.84
CA PRO A 143 4.91 -13.18 -16.26
C PRO A 143 3.44 -13.44 -16.56
N GLU A 144 2.84 -14.43 -15.88
CA GLU A 144 1.43 -14.79 -16.05
C GLU A 144 0.48 -13.68 -15.56
N ALA A 145 0.74 -13.13 -14.37
CA ALA A 145 -0.02 -12.01 -13.83
C ALA A 145 0.06 -10.77 -14.72
N ALA A 146 1.24 -10.47 -15.28
CA ALA A 146 1.44 -9.33 -16.16
C ALA A 146 0.76 -9.52 -17.52
N LEU A 147 0.78 -10.73 -18.09
CA LEU A 147 0.06 -11.06 -19.30
C LEU A 147 -1.47 -10.93 -19.09
N ALA A 148 -1.97 -11.53 -18.01
CA ALA A 148 -3.39 -11.47 -17.65
C ALA A 148 -3.84 -10.03 -17.38
N CYS A 149 -3.03 -9.22 -16.67
CA CYS A 149 -3.34 -7.83 -16.38
C CYS A 149 -3.42 -6.98 -17.66
N ARG A 150 -2.47 -7.17 -18.60
CA ARG A 150 -2.53 -6.49 -19.91
C ARG A 150 -3.77 -6.85 -20.71
N ALA A 151 -4.15 -8.13 -20.73
CA ALA A 151 -5.38 -8.58 -21.38
C ALA A 151 -6.64 -7.99 -20.72
N MET A 152 -6.69 -7.96 -19.39
CA MET A 152 -7.77 -7.37 -18.61
C MET A 152 -7.92 -5.86 -18.89
N LEU A 153 -6.81 -5.11 -18.84
CA LEU A 153 -6.80 -3.67 -19.13
C LEU A 153 -7.22 -3.39 -20.58
N LYS A 154 -6.79 -4.22 -21.54
CA LYS A 154 -7.23 -4.11 -22.93
C LYS A 154 -8.74 -4.31 -23.04
N ALA A 155 -9.30 -5.38 -22.45
CA ALA A 155 -10.73 -5.66 -22.50
C ALA A 155 -11.56 -4.55 -21.85
N ALA A 156 -11.11 -4.01 -20.71
CA ALA A 156 -11.76 -2.87 -20.05
C ALA A 156 -11.79 -1.65 -20.98
N ARG A 157 -10.67 -1.31 -21.62
CA ARG A 157 -10.56 -0.18 -22.56
C ARG A 157 -11.40 -0.36 -23.83
N GLU A 158 -11.64 -1.60 -24.25
CA GLU A 158 -12.51 -1.89 -25.40
C GLU A 158 -14.00 -1.83 -25.02
N SER A 159 -14.35 -2.12 -23.77
CA SER A 159 -15.74 -2.11 -23.29
C SER A 159 -16.30 -0.72 -23.01
N GLN A 160 -15.44 0.30 -22.86
CA GLN A 160 -15.88 1.67 -22.64
C GLN A 160 -14.86 2.67 -23.18
N GLY A 161 -15.36 3.78 -23.72
CA GLY A 161 -14.54 4.85 -24.30
C GLY A 161 -13.72 5.66 -23.28
N ALA A 162 -14.10 6.91 -23.01
CA ALA A 162 -13.25 7.95 -22.43
C ALA A 162 -12.84 7.79 -20.95
N THR A 163 -13.15 6.67 -20.29
CA THR A 163 -12.76 6.47 -18.88
C THR A 163 -11.27 6.24 -18.78
N ARG A 164 -10.60 7.02 -17.94
CA ARG A 164 -9.16 6.92 -17.73
C ARG A 164 -8.89 6.04 -16.52
N PHE A 165 -8.08 5.02 -16.70
CA PHE A 165 -7.55 4.19 -15.61
C PHE A 165 -6.18 3.63 -15.99
N ARG A 166 -5.37 3.32 -14.98
CA ARG A 166 -4.06 2.70 -15.15
C ARG A 166 -3.64 1.89 -13.93
N VAL A 167 -2.58 1.11 -14.10
CA VAL A 167 -1.87 0.51 -12.96
C VAL A 167 -1.20 1.62 -12.14
N LEU A 168 -1.48 1.62 -10.84
CA LEU A 168 -0.84 2.49 -9.84
C LEU A 168 0.36 1.80 -9.19
N SER A 169 0.19 0.54 -8.77
CA SER A 169 1.23 -0.26 -8.15
C SER A 169 1.10 -1.72 -8.53
N ALA A 170 2.22 -2.41 -8.76
CA ALA A 170 2.25 -3.85 -8.99
C ALA A 170 3.36 -4.49 -8.13
N TYR A 171 4.34 -5.17 -8.73
CA TYR A 171 5.47 -5.72 -8.00
C TYR A 171 6.18 -4.65 -7.16
N ARG A 172 6.39 -4.96 -5.89
CA ARG A 172 7.24 -4.20 -4.97
C ARG A 172 8.21 -5.17 -4.35
N SER A 173 9.51 -4.90 -4.45
CA SER A 173 10.49 -5.69 -3.69
C SER A 173 10.18 -5.61 -2.21
N ALA A 174 10.58 -6.62 -1.43
CA ALA A 174 10.42 -6.54 0.01
C ALA A 174 11.13 -5.27 0.53
N ARG A 175 12.29 -4.87 -0.04
CA ARG A 175 13.05 -3.69 0.42
C ARG A 175 12.23 -2.41 0.25
N LYS A 176 11.60 -2.25 -0.93
CA LYS A 176 10.67 -1.13 -1.16
C LYS A 176 9.48 -1.18 -0.19
N GLN A 177 8.94 -2.37 0.07
CA GLN A 177 7.85 -2.54 1.03
C GLN A 177 8.26 -2.13 2.46
N PHE A 178 9.49 -2.39 2.88
CA PHE A 178 10.02 -1.94 4.16
C PHE A 178 10.21 -0.44 4.25
N MET A 179 10.72 0.18 3.20
CA MET A 179 10.82 1.64 3.16
C MET A 179 9.42 2.27 3.27
N ASN A 180 8.42 1.72 2.57
CA ASN A 180 7.03 2.16 2.69
C ASN A 180 6.50 1.94 4.11
N TRP A 181 6.79 0.78 4.72
CA TRP A 181 6.38 0.45 6.08
C TRP A 181 6.92 1.45 7.09
N GLN A 182 8.22 1.69 7.05
CA GLN A 182 8.91 2.63 7.92
C GLN A 182 8.40 4.06 7.71
N LEU A 183 8.20 4.48 6.47
CA LEU A 183 7.70 5.81 6.14
C LEU A 183 6.29 6.07 6.68
N ASN A 184 5.42 5.05 6.65
CA ASN A 184 4.02 5.20 7.09
C ASN A 184 3.82 4.97 8.59
N PHE A 185 4.76 4.31 9.27
CA PHE A 185 4.64 4.00 10.69
C PHE A 185 4.30 5.22 11.57
N PRO A 186 4.96 6.39 11.44
CA PRO A 186 4.66 7.56 12.29
C PRO A 186 3.21 8.03 12.18
N GLU A 187 2.65 7.98 10.97
CA GLU A 187 1.26 8.38 10.75
C GLU A 187 0.29 7.41 11.41
N TYR A 188 0.51 6.10 11.29
CA TYR A 188 -0.34 5.10 11.95
C TYR A 188 -0.19 5.11 13.47
N TYR A 189 1.04 5.36 13.95
CA TYR A 189 1.30 5.63 15.35
C TYR A 189 0.50 6.86 15.82
N ARG A 190 0.47 7.96 15.08
CA ARG A 190 -0.33 9.14 15.45
C ARG A 190 -1.83 8.85 15.47
N ARG A 191 -2.35 8.14 14.46
CA ARG A 191 -3.79 7.85 14.33
C ARG A 191 -4.33 6.97 15.45
N THR A 192 -3.52 6.06 15.98
CA THR A 192 -3.96 5.11 17.02
C THR A 192 -3.60 5.57 18.44
N THR A 193 -3.12 6.81 18.63
CA THR A 193 -2.67 7.33 19.95
C THR A 193 -3.73 7.21 21.04
N ALA A 194 -4.98 7.65 20.76
CA ALA A 194 -6.06 7.61 21.76
C ALA A 194 -6.46 6.18 22.14
N GLU A 195 -6.39 5.24 21.20
CA GLU A 195 -6.68 3.82 21.46
C GLU A 195 -5.55 3.16 22.24
N ARG A 196 -4.29 3.33 21.82
CA ARG A 196 -3.13 2.77 22.52
C ARG A 196 -3.02 3.26 23.96
N SER A 197 -3.32 4.54 24.22
CA SER A 197 -3.27 5.12 25.57
C SER A 197 -4.26 4.47 26.55
N ARG A 198 -5.31 3.81 26.03
CA ARG A 198 -6.32 3.10 26.82
C ARG A 198 -6.02 1.60 27.01
N THR A 199 -4.96 1.09 26.40
CA THR A 199 -4.57 -0.33 26.52
C THR A 199 -3.83 -0.61 27.83
N ALA A 200 -3.84 -1.86 28.30
CA ALA A 200 -3.08 -2.24 29.48
C ALA A 200 -1.56 -2.09 29.22
N GLY A 201 -0.84 -1.51 30.18
CA GLY A 201 0.58 -1.16 30.02
C GLY A 201 0.85 0.13 29.25
N GLY A 202 -0.20 0.89 28.88
CA GLY A 202 -0.09 2.24 28.31
C GLY A 202 0.27 2.29 26.82
N ALA A 203 0.53 3.50 26.31
CA ALA A 203 0.65 3.77 24.87
C ALA A 203 1.78 3.04 24.13
N LEU A 204 2.76 2.52 24.88
CA LEU A 204 3.90 1.75 24.39
C LEU A 204 3.96 0.32 24.99
N GLY A 205 2.89 -0.12 25.65
CA GLY A 205 2.77 -1.44 26.29
C GLY A 205 2.62 -2.59 25.28
N GLY A 206 2.55 -3.83 25.79
CA GLY A 206 2.35 -5.03 24.95
C GLY A 206 1.04 -4.99 24.16
N ASP A 207 -0.06 -4.62 24.81
CA ASP A 207 -1.38 -4.52 24.15
C ASP A 207 -1.41 -3.42 23.07
N ALA A 208 -0.68 -2.33 23.29
CA ALA A 208 -0.49 -1.28 22.31
C ALA A 208 0.28 -1.77 21.07
N VAL A 209 1.25 -2.67 21.24
CA VAL A 209 1.97 -3.34 20.13
C VAL A 209 0.99 -4.17 19.30
N GLU A 210 0.18 -4.99 19.96
CA GLU A 210 -0.84 -5.83 19.30
C GLU A 210 -1.88 -5.00 18.54
N LEU A 211 -2.34 -3.91 19.15
CA LEU A 211 -3.30 -3.00 18.54
C LEU A 211 -2.73 -2.39 17.25
N LEU A 212 -1.55 -1.80 17.31
CA LEU A 212 -0.96 -1.13 16.15
C LEU A 212 -0.56 -2.14 15.06
N ALA A 213 -0.06 -3.32 15.43
CA ALA A 213 0.23 -4.39 14.47
C ALA A 213 -1.02 -4.80 13.67
N ARG A 214 -2.17 -5.00 14.34
CA ARG A 214 -3.45 -5.29 13.66
C ARG A 214 -3.93 -4.12 12.80
N TYR A 215 -3.81 -2.90 13.33
CA TYR A 215 -4.22 -1.70 12.60
C TYR A 215 -3.44 -1.54 11.28
N MET A 216 -2.12 -1.78 11.33
CA MET A 216 -1.25 -1.72 10.15
C MET A 216 -1.48 -2.88 9.18
N GLU A 217 -1.73 -4.10 9.68
CA GLU A 217 -2.00 -5.29 8.85
C GLU A 217 -3.11 -5.07 7.82
N GLN A 218 -4.13 -4.30 8.16
CA GLN A 218 -5.26 -3.98 7.29
C GLN A 218 -4.98 -2.93 6.21
N ARG A 219 -3.79 -2.30 6.23
CA ARG A 219 -3.45 -1.13 5.39
C ARG A 219 -2.11 -1.26 4.68
N LEU A 220 -1.20 -2.01 5.28
CA LEU A 220 0.14 -2.20 4.77
C LEU A 220 0.74 -3.48 5.31
N ALA A 221 0.82 -4.50 4.45
CA ALA A 221 1.42 -5.78 4.79
C ALA A 221 2.89 -5.62 5.23
N SER A 222 3.32 -6.48 6.15
CA SER A 222 4.72 -6.54 6.57
C SER A 222 5.62 -6.90 5.38
N PRO A 223 6.85 -6.36 5.32
CA PRO A 223 7.74 -6.58 4.19
C PRO A 223 8.10 -8.05 3.99
N GLY A 224 8.01 -8.50 2.74
CA GLY A 224 8.18 -9.91 2.36
C GLY A 224 6.91 -10.75 2.51
N TYR A 225 5.82 -10.21 3.03
CA TYR A 225 4.55 -10.93 3.17
C TYR A 225 3.39 -10.27 2.42
N SER A 226 3.68 -9.29 1.55
CA SER A 226 2.68 -8.70 0.65
C SER A 226 2.55 -9.52 -0.64
N PHE A 227 1.35 -9.63 -1.20
CA PHE A 227 1.17 -10.15 -2.56
C PHE A 227 1.81 -9.26 -3.64
N HIS A 228 2.11 -8.00 -3.34
CA HIS A 228 2.97 -7.18 -4.19
C HIS A 228 4.43 -7.66 -4.17
N ASN A 229 4.90 -8.28 -3.07
CA ASN A 229 6.23 -8.89 -3.01
C ASN A 229 6.29 -10.17 -3.84
N ALA A 230 5.19 -10.92 -3.90
CA ALA A 230 5.04 -12.06 -4.81
C ALA A 230 4.87 -11.66 -6.29
N GLY A 231 4.62 -10.38 -6.59
CA GLY A 231 4.40 -9.92 -7.97
C GLY A 231 3.07 -10.39 -8.56
N ILE A 232 2.06 -10.64 -7.74
CA ILE A 232 0.73 -11.11 -8.17
C ILE A 232 -0.41 -10.16 -7.79
N ALA A 233 -0.15 -9.12 -6.98
CA ALA A 233 -1.14 -8.08 -6.68
C ALA A 233 -0.94 -6.83 -7.52
N ILE A 234 -2.07 -6.24 -7.94
CA ILE A 234 -2.14 -5.03 -8.75
C ILE A 234 -3.08 -4.04 -8.05
N ASP A 235 -2.60 -2.82 -7.84
CA ASP A 235 -3.39 -1.68 -7.40
C ASP A 235 -3.68 -0.78 -8.60
N PHE A 236 -4.93 -0.38 -8.76
CA PHE A 236 -5.37 0.51 -9.83
C PHE A 236 -5.70 1.93 -9.34
N ILE A 237 -5.69 2.85 -10.30
CA ILE A 237 -6.20 4.21 -10.16
C ILE A 237 -7.13 4.53 -11.34
N THR A 238 -8.18 5.31 -11.09
CA THR A 238 -9.15 5.70 -12.12
C THR A 238 -9.57 7.16 -11.96
N TRP A 239 -10.00 7.78 -13.07
CA TRP A 239 -10.55 9.12 -13.11
C TRP A 239 -11.96 9.08 -13.71
N GLU A 240 -12.94 9.61 -12.98
CA GLU A 240 -14.34 9.63 -13.38
C GLU A 240 -15.00 10.92 -12.88
N GLY A 241 -15.80 11.56 -13.74
CA GLY A 241 -16.45 12.84 -13.42
C GLY A 241 -15.47 13.96 -13.06
N GLY A 242 -14.25 13.95 -13.64
CA GLY A 242 -13.19 14.92 -13.34
C GLY A 242 -12.48 14.70 -12.00
N ARG A 243 -12.79 13.62 -11.26
CA ARG A 243 -12.15 13.27 -9.98
C ARG A 243 -11.24 12.06 -10.12
N GLU A 244 -10.08 12.11 -9.46
CA GLU A 244 -9.18 10.97 -9.28
C GLU A 244 -9.60 10.11 -8.09
N PHE A 245 -9.59 8.79 -8.29
CA PHE A 245 -9.81 7.78 -7.26
C PHE A 245 -8.55 6.89 -7.15
N SER A 246 -7.64 7.30 -6.26
CA SER A 246 -6.36 6.63 -5.97
C SER A 246 -6.47 5.63 -4.82
N ALA A 247 -5.36 4.97 -4.47
CA ALA A 247 -5.27 3.98 -3.38
C ALA A 247 -5.22 4.66 -2.00
N LEU A 248 -6.32 5.30 -1.60
CA LEU A 248 -6.44 5.99 -0.33
C LEU A 248 -7.59 5.43 0.52
N THR A 249 -7.34 5.28 1.82
CA THR A 249 -8.25 4.62 2.77
C THR A 249 -9.24 5.56 3.46
N GLN A 250 -9.43 6.80 2.97
CA GLN A 250 -10.46 7.67 3.55
C GLN A 250 -11.86 7.17 3.15
N PRO A 251 -12.87 7.19 4.06
CA PRO A 251 -14.20 6.65 3.78
C PRO A 251 -14.89 7.23 2.53
N ASP A 252 -14.74 8.53 2.28
CA ASP A 252 -15.33 9.18 1.10
C ASP A 252 -14.67 8.71 -0.20
N VAL A 253 -13.34 8.54 -0.19
CA VAL A 253 -12.57 8.00 -1.33
C VAL A 253 -12.93 6.54 -1.56
N LEU A 254 -12.97 5.71 -0.52
CA LEU A 254 -13.35 4.29 -0.60
C LEU A 254 -14.75 4.13 -1.20
N SER A 255 -15.74 4.85 -0.67
CA SER A 255 -17.10 4.80 -1.18
C SER A 255 -17.18 5.33 -2.63
N GLY A 256 -16.40 6.35 -2.96
CA GLY A 256 -16.30 6.90 -4.31
C GLY A 256 -15.73 5.90 -5.31
N TRP A 257 -14.62 5.25 -4.96
CA TRP A 257 -13.97 4.22 -5.77
C TRP A 257 -14.95 3.11 -6.11
N LYS A 258 -15.73 2.63 -5.12
CA LYS A 258 -16.74 1.57 -5.30
C LYS A 258 -17.95 1.96 -6.17
N ARG A 259 -18.12 3.25 -6.47
CA ARG A 259 -19.15 3.73 -7.41
C ARG A 259 -18.63 3.96 -8.81
N THR A 260 -17.31 3.85 -9.02
CA THR A 260 -16.72 4.06 -10.34
C THR A 260 -17.15 2.96 -11.28
N TRP A 261 -17.33 3.31 -12.56
CA TRP A 261 -17.55 2.32 -13.61
C TRP A 261 -16.45 1.25 -13.59
N PHE A 262 -15.19 1.64 -13.38
CA PHE A 262 -14.07 0.70 -13.45
C PHE A 262 -14.11 -0.35 -12.34
N PHE A 263 -14.54 0.01 -11.12
CA PHE A 263 -14.78 -0.98 -10.06
C PHE A 263 -15.87 -1.98 -10.43
N HIS A 264 -16.99 -1.50 -10.95
CA HIS A 264 -18.09 -2.36 -11.37
C HIS A 264 -17.64 -3.30 -12.50
N TRP A 265 -16.93 -2.78 -13.49
CA TRP A 265 -16.38 -3.58 -14.57
C TRP A 265 -15.43 -4.67 -14.05
N LEU A 266 -14.50 -4.33 -13.15
CA LEU A 266 -13.59 -5.31 -12.55
C LEU A 266 -14.36 -6.37 -11.75
N SER A 267 -15.35 -5.96 -10.97
CA SER A 267 -16.18 -6.88 -10.18
C SER A 267 -16.92 -7.91 -11.02
N GLU A 268 -17.31 -7.54 -12.24
CA GLU A 268 -18.04 -8.42 -13.16
C GLU A 268 -17.11 -9.24 -14.08
N ASN A 269 -15.91 -8.73 -14.40
CA ASN A 269 -15.09 -9.27 -15.49
C ASN A 269 -13.70 -9.77 -15.07
N ALA A 270 -13.11 -9.27 -13.96
CA ALA A 270 -11.72 -9.54 -13.61
C ALA A 270 -11.43 -11.03 -13.39
N GLN A 271 -12.42 -11.80 -12.91
CA GLN A 271 -12.30 -13.24 -12.71
C GLN A 271 -11.97 -14.00 -14.02
N GLN A 272 -12.44 -13.51 -15.18
CA GLN A 272 -12.14 -14.11 -16.49
C GLN A 272 -10.64 -14.01 -16.84
N PHE A 273 -9.93 -13.07 -16.21
CA PHE A 273 -8.49 -12.89 -16.30
C PHE A 273 -7.76 -13.40 -15.04
N HIS A 274 -8.46 -14.19 -14.22
CA HIS A 274 -7.97 -14.75 -12.96
C HIS A 274 -7.56 -13.73 -11.90
N PHE A 275 -8.15 -12.53 -11.94
CA PHE A 275 -8.01 -11.52 -10.90
C PHE A 275 -9.22 -11.53 -9.95
N PHE A 276 -8.93 -11.42 -8.65
CA PHE A 276 -9.94 -11.48 -7.60
C PHE A 276 -9.72 -10.35 -6.59
N GLN A 277 -10.81 -9.74 -6.13
CA GLN A 277 -10.75 -8.81 -5.01
C GLN A 277 -10.49 -9.56 -3.70
N ASN A 278 -9.63 -9.01 -2.85
CA ASN A 278 -9.44 -9.53 -1.50
C ASN A 278 -10.54 -9.02 -0.55
N GLY A 279 -11.56 -9.83 -0.30
CA GLY A 279 -12.66 -9.46 0.61
C GLY A 279 -12.28 -9.31 2.09
N GLY A 280 -11.04 -9.64 2.47
CA GLY A 280 -10.53 -9.46 3.84
C GLY A 280 -10.00 -8.06 4.13
N ILE A 281 -9.86 -7.21 3.10
CA ILE A 281 -9.42 -5.82 3.22
C ILE A 281 -10.37 -4.91 2.43
N ASP A 282 -10.62 -3.71 2.94
CA ASP A 282 -11.46 -2.73 2.25
C ASP A 282 -10.62 -1.87 1.30
N GLU A 283 -10.07 -2.51 0.26
CA GLU A 283 -9.20 -1.88 -0.73
C GLU A 283 -9.75 -2.14 -2.15
N PRO A 284 -10.68 -1.31 -2.65
CA PRO A 284 -11.36 -1.57 -3.92
C PRO A 284 -10.43 -1.50 -5.14
N TRP A 285 -9.29 -0.84 -5.00
CA TRP A 285 -8.22 -0.81 -6.00
C TRP A 285 -7.36 -2.07 -6.06
N HIS A 286 -7.39 -2.95 -5.05
CA HIS A 286 -6.46 -4.05 -4.89
C HIS A 286 -7.01 -5.36 -5.46
N TRP A 287 -6.31 -5.91 -6.45
CA TRP A 287 -6.72 -7.13 -7.15
C TRP A 287 -5.57 -8.14 -7.21
N GLU A 288 -5.87 -9.38 -6.86
CA GLU A 288 -4.91 -10.48 -6.76
C GLU A 288 -5.05 -11.42 -7.96
N TYR A 289 -3.95 -11.65 -8.68
CA TYR A 289 -3.86 -12.73 -9.65
C TYR A 289 -3.79 -14.08 -8.93
N ARG A 290 -4.67 -15.00 -9.29
CA ARG A 290 -4.66 -16.38 -8.80
C ARG A 290 -4.45 -17.29 -10.01
N PRO A 291 -3.25 -17.88 -10.19
CA PRO A 291 -3.04 -18.76 -11.31
C PRO A 291 -4.08 -19.88 -11.28
N LEU A 292 -4.48 -20.35 -12.46
CA LEU A 292 -5.17 -21.62 -12.54
C LEU A 292 -4.27 -22.64 -11.85
N VAL A 293 -4.71 -23.15 -10.70
CA VAL A 293 -4.04 -24.31 -10.12
C VAL A 293 -4.24 -25.39 -11.16
N ASN A 294 -3.19 -25.70 -11.93
CA ASN A 294 -3.19 -26.95 -12.66
C ASN A 294 -3.42 -28.01 -11.57
N PRO A 295 -4.55 -28.75 -11.60
CA PRO A 295 -4.68 -29.88 -10.69
C PRO A 295 -3.41 -30.69 -10.88
N SER A 296 -2.67 -30.92 -9.80
CA SER A 296 -1.49 -31.77 -9.87
C SER A 296 -1.93 -33.08 -10.55
N PRO A 297 -1.22 -33.55 -11.59
CA PRO A 297 -1.58 -34.78 -12.27
C PRO A 297 -1.69 -35.96 -11.31
#